data_AF-A0A8J6N2F0-F1
#
_entry.id   AF-A0A8J6N2F0-F1
#
_cell.length_a   1.000
_cell.length_b   1.000
_cell.length_c   1.000
_cell.angle_alpha   90.00
_cell.angle_beta   90.00
_cell.angle_gamma   90.00
#
_symmetry.space_group_name_H-M   'P 1'
#
loop_
_entity.id
_entity.type
_entity.pdbx_description
1 polymer ?
#
loop_
_entity_poly.entity_id
_entity_poly.type
_entity_poly.pdbx_seq_one_letter_code
_entity_poly.pdbx_strand_id
1 'polypeptide(L)' 'MVRLNITLPKEVAESLNSMTEPRKRSHFIAKAIVERIERRQREKLEKDLEEGYRATRQEALAVSKEFETADLEGWDEY' A
#
# COMPACT_ATOMS: atom_id res chain seq x y z
N MET A 1 -3.34 23.33 -10.59
CA MET A 1 -2.79 22.46 -11.66
C MET A 1 -1.36 22.92 -11.94
N VAL A 2 -0.37 22.03 -11.90
CA VAL A 2 1.06 22.38 -12.06
C VAL A 2 1.55 21.87 -13.42
N ARG A 3 2.29 22.69 -14.17
CA ARG A 3 2.96 22.27 -15.40
C ARG A 3 4.36 21.76 -15.08
N LEU A 4 4.67 20.54 -15.52
CA LEU A 4 5.99 19.94 -15.42
C LEU A 4 6.53 19.64 -16.83
N ASN A 5 7.79 20.00 -17.06
CA ASN A 5 8.55 19.56 -18.23
C ASN A 5 9.39 18.36 -17.82
N ILE A 6 9.18 17.22 -18.46
CA ILE A 6 9.88 15.97 -18.15
C ILE A 6 10.52 15.41 -19.41
N THR A 7 11.71 14.83 -19.26
CA THR A 7 12.38 14.09 -20.31
C THR A 7 12.06 12.61 -20.14
N LEU A 8 11.60 11.97 -21.21
CA LEU A 8 11.28 10.54 -21.24
C LEU A 8 12.16 9.86 -22.29
N PRO A 9 12.59 8.60 -22.05
CA PRO A 9 13.20 7.78 -23.09
C PRO A 9 12.28 7.68 -24.31
N LYS A 10 12.87 7.57 -25.49
CA LYS A 10 12.13 7.59 -26.76
C LYS A 10 11.12 6.43 -26.81
N GLU A 11 11.53 5.26 -26.36
CA GLU A 11 10.75 4.02 -26.36
C GLU A 11 9.51 4.16 -25.46
N VAL A 12 9.67 4.83 -24.32
CA VAL A 12 8.58 5.09 -23.37
C VAL A 12 7.61 6.13 -23.93
N ALA A 13 8.13 7.17 -24.59
CA ALA A 13 7.29 8.18 -25.25
C ALA A 13 6.49 7.57 -26.42
N GLU A 14 7.09 6.68 -27.21
CA GLU A 14 6.42 5.94 -28.28
C GLU A 14 5.32 5.02 -27.73
N SER A 15 5.64 4.26 -26.67
CA SER A 15 4.67 3.39 -25.99
C SER A 15 3.50 4.21 -25.39
N LEU A 16 3.79 5.36 -24.79
CA LEU A 16 2.76 6.26 -24.29
C LEU A 16 1.86 6.75 -25.44
N ASN A 17 2.44 7.06 -26.59
CA ASN A 17 1.70 7.53 -27.76
C ASN A 17 0.84 6.43 -28.39
N SER A 18 1.29 5.18 -28.37
CA SER A 18 0.50 4.05 -28.89
C SER A 18 -0.64 3.66 -27.95
N MET A 19 -0.46 3.84 -26.64
CA MET A 19 -1.45 3.49 -25.61
C MET A 19 -2.47 4.61 -25.34
N THR A 20 -2.25 5.82 -25.82
CA THR A 20 -3.10 6.98 -25.51
C THR A 20 -3.56 7.73 -26.74
N GLU A 21 -4.81 8.18 -26.71
CA GLU A 21 -5.32 9.10 -27.72
C GLU A 21 -4.62 10.47 -27.64
N PRO A 22 -4.62 11.24 -28.75
CA PRO A 22 -4.14 12.62 -28.74
C PRO A 22 -4.77 13.43 -27.59
N ARG A 23 -3.96 14.27 -26.92
CA ARG A 23 -4.35 15.14 -25.80
C ARG A 23 -4.68 14.43 -24.47
N LYS A 24 -4.66 13.09 -24.39
CA LYS A 24 -4.86 12.32 -23.14
C LYS A 24 -3.58 11.91 -22.42
N ARG A 25 -2.40 12.22 -22.98
CA ARG A 25 -1.08 11.86 -22.42
C ARG A 25 -0.89 12.32 -20.97
N SER A 26 -1.19 13.59 -20.68
CA SER A 26 -1.02 14.13 -19.32
C SER A 26 -1.92 13.44 -18.30
N HIS A 27 -3.15 13.08 -18.70
CA HIS A 27 -4.07 12.34 -17.84
C HIS A 27 -3.55 10.93 -17.55
N PHE A 28 -3.07 10.23 -18.57
CA PHE A 28 -2.48 8.90 -18.42
C PHE A 28 -1.24 8.92 -17.51
N ILE A 29 -0.33 9.88 -17.73
CA ILE A 29 0.87 10.04 -16.89
C ILE A 29 0.46 10.32 -15.43
N ALA A 30 -0.49 11.23 -15.21
CA ALA A 30 -0.95 11.55 -13.86
C ALA A 30 -1.54 10.31 -13.16
N LYS A 31 -2.37 9.54 -13.87
CA LYS A 31 -2.96 8.30 -13.34
C LYS A 31 -1.88 7.27 -12.98
N ALA A 32 -0.93 7.03 -13.88
CA ALA A 32 0.17 6.09 -13.64
C ALA A 32 1.06 6.52 -12.46
N ILE A 33 1.29 7.82 -12.28
CA ILE A 33 2.04 8.35 -11.12
C ILE A 33 1.26 8.10 -9.82
N VAL A 34 -0.05 8.37 -9.80
CA VAL A 34 -0.90 8.11 -8.62
C VAL A 34 -0.86 6.62 -8.26
N GLU A 35 -1.13 5.74 -9.22
CA GLU A 35 -1.09 4.28 -9.01
C GLU A 35 0.28 3.82 -8.48
N ARG A 36 1.37 4.40 -9.00
CA ARG A 36 2.73 4.10 -8.55
C ARG A 36 3.00 4.56 -7.12
N ILE A 37 2.51 5.74 -6.73
CA ILE A 37 2.64 6.27 -5.38
C ILE A 37 1.84 5.41 -4.40
N GLU A 38 0.58 5.13 -4.70
CA GLU A 38 -0.29 4.31 -3.85
C GLU A 38 0.29 2.90 -3.63
N ARG A 39 0.82 2.28 -4.69
CA ARG A 39 1.50 0.98 -4.56
C ARG A 39 2.71 1.06 -3.62
N ARG A 40 3.57 2.06 -3.77
CA ARG A 40 4.74 2.24 -2.88
C ARG A 40 4.33 2.50 -1.44
N GLN A 41 3.26 3.25 -1.21
CA GLN A 41 2.73 3.51 0.13
C GLN A 41 2.21 2.23 0.77
N ARG A 42 1.50 1.39 0.00
CA ARG A 42 1.00 0.10 0.47
C ARG A 42 2.12 -0.87 0.80
N GLU A 43 3.10 -1.02 -0.09
CA GLU A 43 4.30 -1.85 0.14
C GLU A 43 5.05 -1.41 1.40
N LYS A 44 5.16 -0.09 1.64
CA LYS A 44 5.75 0.44 2.87
C LYS A 44 4.90 0.10 4.10
N LEU A 45 3.60 0.34 4.04
CA LEU A 45 2.68 0.07 5.14
C LEU A 45 2.70 -1.40 5.55
N GLU A 46 2.68 -2.33 4.58
CA GLU A 46 2.76 -3.77 4.85
C GLU A 46 4.05 -4.13 5.60
N LYS A 47 5.18 -3.54 5.19
CA LYS A 47 6.46 -3.75 5.86
C LYS A 47 6.47 -3.17 7.28
N ASP A 48 5.96 -1.95 7.45
CA ASP A 48 5.90 -1.29 8.75
C ASP A 48 4.97 -2.07 9.71
N LEU A 49 3.85 -2.62 9.22
CA LEU A 49 2.96 -3.50 9.97
C LEU A 49 3.65 -4.80 10.38
N GLU A 50 4.32 -5.47 9.44
CA GLU A 50 5.06 -6.70 9.71
C GLU A 50 6.13 -6.48 10.80
N GLU A 51 6.89 -5.40 10.70
CA GLU A 51 7.90 -5.04 11.70
C GLU A 51 7.26 -4.73 13.06
N GLY A 52 6.16 -3.95 13.06
CA GLY A 52 5.41 -3.63 14.27
C GLY A 52 4.92 -4.89 15.00
N TYR A 53 4.27 -5.82 14.29
CA TYR A 53 3.80 -7.08 14.87
C TYR A 53 4.94 -7.96 15.38
N ARG A 54 6.08 -8.00 14.66
CA ARG A 54 7.26 -8.75 15.12
C ARG A 54 7.85 -8.14 16.38
N ALA A 55 7.92 -6.80 16.46
CA ALA A 55 8.47 -6.08 17.59
C ALA A 55 7.61 -6.22 18.85
N THR A 56 6.29 -6.17 18.72
CA THR A 56 5.34 -6.24 19.86
C THR A 56 4.90 -7.67 20.19
N ARG A 57 5.41 -8.69 19.49
CA ARG A 57 5.00 -10.09 19.65
C ARG A 57 4.98 -10.57 21.11
N GLN A 58 6.04 -10.26 21.87
CA GLN A 58 6.16 -10.75 23.25
C GLN A 58 5.14 -10.08 24.18
N GLU A 59 4.94 -8.78 24.04
CA GLU A 59 3.93 -8.03 24.78
C GLU A 59 2.52 -8.53 24.43
N ALA A 60 2.23 -8.68 23.13
CA ALA A 60 0.94 -9.19 22.66
C ALA A 60 0.63 -10.60 23.20
N LEU A 61 1.63 -11.49 23.26
CA LEU A 61 1.48 -12.83 23.84
C LEU A 61 1.27 -12.78 25.36
N ALA A 62 1.96 -11.88 26.06
CA ALA A 62 1.79 -11.72 27.50
C ALA A 62 0.37 -11.24 27.84
N VAL A 63 -0.12 -10.23 27.13
CA VAL A 63 -1.50 -9.74 27.26
C VAL A 63 -2.50 -10.83 26.91
N SER A 64 -2.35 -11.51 25.76
CA SER A 64 -3.27 -12.60 25.38
C SER A 64 -3.37 -13.70 26.43
N LYS A 65 -2.25 -14.04 27.08
CA LYS A 65 -2.24 -15.03 28.17
C LYS A 65 -2.92 -14.53 29.44
N GLU A 66 -2.79 -13.24 29.77
CA GLU A 66 -3.44 -12.64 30.93
C GLU A 66 -4.97 -12.68 30.81
N PHE A 67 -5.50 -12.52 29.60
CA PHE A 67 -6.94 -12.50 29.32
C PHE A 67 -7.53 -13.85 28.91
N GLU A 68 -6.72 -14.91 28.81
CA GLU A 68 -7.15 -16.25 28.37
C GLU A 68 -8.32 -16.81 29.20
N THR A 69 -8.35 -16.51 30.51
CA THR A 69 -9.46 -16.94 31.38
C THR A 69 -10.76 -16.23 31.04
N ALA A 70 -10.71 -14.91 30.80
CA ALA A 70 -11.88 -14.12 30.43
C ALA A 70 -12.40 -14.48 29.03
N ASP A 71 -11.50 -14.85 28.11
CA ASP A 71 -11.88 -15.30 26.76
C ASP A 71 -12.70 -16.60 26.79
N LEU A 72 -12.52 -17.45 27.81
CA LEU A 72 -13.19 -18.75 27.96
C LEU A 72 -14.42 -18.71 28.87
N GLU A 73 -14.72 -17.58 29.52
CA GLU A 73 -15.92 -17.45 30.36
C GLU A 73 -17.22 -17.63 29.54
N GLY A 74 -18.09 -18.54 29.98
CA GLY A 74 -19.41 -18.78 29.36
C GLY A 74 -19.40 -19.66 28.10
N TRP A 75 -18.26 -20.23 27.73
CA TRP A 75 -18.15 -21.15 26.60
C TRP A 75 -18.71 -22.56 26.87
N ASP A 76 -18.84 -22.90 28.15
CA ASP A 76 -19.34 -24.16 28.70
C ASP A 76 -20.84 -24.14 29.04
N GLU A 77 -21.54 -23.01 28.80
CA GLU A 77 -22.96 -22.83 29.11
C GLU A 77 -23.92 -23.14 27.92
N TYR A 78 -23.45 -23.79 26.84
CA TYR A 78 -24.26 -24.11 25.65
C TYR A 78 -24.38 -25.62 25.34
#